data_AF-A0A6V7ST68-F1
#
_entry.id   AF-A0A6V7ST68-F1
#
_cell.length_a   1.000
_cell.length_b   1.000
_cell.length_c   1.000
_cell.angle_alpha   90.00
_cell.angle_beta   90.00
_cell.angle_gamma   90.00
#
_symmetry.space_group_name_H-M   'P 1'
#
loop_
_entity.id
_entity.type
_entity.pdbx_description
1 polymer ?
#
loop_
_entity_poly.entity_id
_entity_poly.type
_entity_poly.pdbx_seq_one_letter_code
_entity_poly.pdbx_strand_id
1 'polypeptide(L)'
;MEELIDSSEVKKTLQSQLNKITDNNEKQYNDLISYIEQEKKQIEIMKNKTREKKKSINRISYEIEANTVLVTELKESALEEEKKLDEYPKLIDEVNYQLNLIFKNFDASKQEYKTVKLHRDHIQNEWTKKLETLYNLLGFEIILEDNKIIIEFSNIQIADPKKKYRASITLHDGMYEAVETIPRINKFEDYVNGLNRGLPFTTFCCLLRKSFKELQ
;
A
#
# COMPACT_ATOMS: atom_id res chain seq x y z
N MET A 1 -126.19 5.28 63.80
CA MET A 1 -126.14 5.74 62.40
C MET A 1 -124.79 5.32 61.87
N GLU A 2 -124.73 4.18 61.20
CA GLU A 2 -123.54 3.74 60.47
C GLU A 2 -123.38 4.65 59.26
N GLU A 3 -122.28 5.40 59.18
CA GLU A 3 -121.86 6.02 57.93
C GLU A 3 -121.49 4.88 56.97
N LEU A 4 -122.42 4.57 56.07
CA LEU A 4 -122.19 3.69 54.92
C LEU A 4 -121.04 4.28 54.11
N ILE A 5 -119.84 3.73 54.30
CA ILE A 5 -118.67 4.00 53.46
C ILE A 5 -119.09 3.69 52.02
N ASP A 6 -119.07 4.70 51.14
CA ASP A 6 -119.36 4.51 49.72
C ASP A 6 -118.28 3.60 49.12
N SER A 7 -118.64 2.31 48.97
CA SER A 7 -117.81 1.28 48.35
C SER A 7 -117.32 1.69 46.95
N SER A 8 -118.05 2.57 46.25
CA SER A 8 -117.66 3.10 44.95
C SER A 8 -116.44 4.03 45.06
N GLU A 9 -116.33 4.80 46.14
CA GLU A 9 -115.28 5.79 46.37
C GLU A 9 -113.98 5.12 46.84
N VAL A 10 -114.09 4.11 47.70
CA VAL A 10 -112.95 3.25 48.09
C VAL A 10 -112.39 2.51 46.87
N LYS A 11 -113.25 1.96 46.02
CA LYS A 11 -112.84 1.26 44.79
C LYS A 11 -112.14 2.20 43.80
N LYS A 12 -112.63 3.42 43.60
CA LYS A 12 -111.97 4.45 42.77
C LYS A 12 -110.61 4.85 43.33
N THR A 13 -110.49 4.97 44.65
CA THR A 13 -109.24 5.36 45.32
C THR A 13 -108.18 4.26 45.19
N LEU A 14 -108.56 3.01 45.42
CA LEU A 14 -107.68 1.85 45.20
C LEU A 14 -107.28 1.69 43.74
N GLN A 15 -108.20 1.91 42.80
CA GLN A 15 -107.90 1.88 41.36
C GLN A 15 -106.89 2.97 40.97
N SER A 16 -107.04 4.17 41.52
CA SER A 16 -106.11 5.30 41.30
C SER A 16 -104.72 5.02 41.89
N GLN A 17 -104.64 4.41 43.08
CA GLN A 17 -103.38 3.98 43.69
C GLN A 17 -102.71 2.86 42.88
N LEU A 18 -103.48 1.87 42.40
CA LEU A 18 -103.00 0.81 41.52
C LEU A 18 -102.41 1.39 40.25
N ASN A 19 -103.15 2.26 39.55
CA ASN A 19 -102.67 2.90 38.32
C ASN A 19 -101.36 3.67 38.56
N LYS A 20 -101.26 4.44 39.66
CA LYS A 20 -100.02 5.15 40.03
C LYS A 20 -98.84 4.20 40.28
N ILE A 21 -99.09 3.06 40.94
CA ILE A 21 -98.05 2.05 41.16
C ILE A 21 -97.62 1.44 39.84
N THR A 22 -98.57 1.12 38.95
CA THR A 22 -98.28 0.58 37.63
C THR A 22 -97.47 1.56 36.78
N ASP A 23 -97.87 2.83 36.70
CA ASP A 23 -97.17 3.87 35.96
C ASP A 23 -95.75 4.10 36.50
N ASN A 24 -95.59 4.08 37.83
CA ASN A 24 -94.28 4.29 38.46
C ASN A 24 -93.34 3.09 38.24
N ASN A 25 -93.88 1.86 38.29
CA ASN A 25 -93.13 0.64 37.99
C ASN A 25 -92.72 0.58 36.51
N GLU A 26 -93.61 0.98 35.60
CA GLU A 26 -93.33 1.02 34.17
C GLU A 26 -92.26 2.06 33.84
N LYS A 27 -92.31 3.22 34.50
CA LYS A 27 -91.25 4.24 34.39
C LYS A 27 -89.90 3.72 34.91
N GLN A 28 -89.87 3.13 36.11
CA GLN A 28 -88.64 2.54 36.67
C GLN A 28 -88.08 1.43 35.79
N TYR A 29 -88.93 0.58 35.22
CA TYR A 29 -88.54 -0.47 34.29
C TYR A 29 -87.88 0.10 33.03
N ASN A 30 -88.49 1.13 32.42
CA ASN A 30 -87.95 1.79 31.24
C ASN A 30 -86.62 2.50 31.52
N ASP A 31 -86.49 3.15 32.68
CA ASP A 31 -85.24 3.78 33.12
C ASP A 31 -84.12 2.74 33.31
N LEU A 32 -84.43 1.59 33.90
CA LEU A 32 -83.52 0.45 34.06
C LEU A 32 -83.06 -0.13 32.71
N ILE A 33 -83.97 -0.29 31.74
CA ILE A 33 -83.62 -0.75 30.40
C ILE A 33 -82.66 0.24 29.73
N SER A 34 -82.96 1.53 29.77
CA SER A 34 -82.13 2.58 29.18
C SER A 34 -80.71 2.59 29.79
N TYR A 35 -80.62 2.46 31.11
CA TYR A 35 -79.33 2.36 31.81
C TYR A 35 -78.55 1.11 31.38
N ILE A 36 -79.20 -0.06 31.31
CA ILE A 36 -78.58 -1.31 30.85
C ILE A 36 -78.06 -1.17 29.41
N GLU A 37 -78.79 -0.51 28.53
CA GLU A 37 -78.35 -0.26 27.15
C GLU A 37 -77.16 0.70 27.07
N GLN A 38 -77.11 1.74 27.90
CA GLN A 38 -75.94 2.61 28.01
C GLN A 38 -74.71 1.85 28.52
N GLU A 39 -74.85 1.04 29.57
CA GLU A 39 -73.75 0.23 30.11
C GLU A 39 -73.23 -0.79 29.07
N LYS A 40 -74.13 -1.44 28.32
CA LYS A 40 -73.74 -2.32 27.20
C LYS A 40 -72.88 -1.57 26.17
N LYS A 41 -73.26 -0.35 25.80
CA LYS A 41 -72.45 0.48 24.87
C LYS A 41 -71.09 0.83 25.47
N GLN A 42 -71.00 1.16 26.75
CA GLN A 42 -69.72 1.46 27.41
C GLN A 42 -68.81 0.23 27.48
N ILE A 43 -69.36 -0.95 27.74
CA ILE A 43 -68.63 -2.23 27.71
C ILE A 43 -68.08 -2.49 26.31
N GLU A 44 -68.86 -2.27 25.26
CA GLU A 44 -68.44 -2.40 23.85
C GLU A 44 -67.23 -1.49 23.54
N ILE A 45 -67.32 -0.21 23.95
CA ILE A 45 -66.24 0.77 23.77
C ILE A 45 -64.97 0.34 24.52
N MET A 46 -65.09 -0.11 25.77
CA MET A 46 -63.96 -0.59 26.56
C MET A 46 -63.31 -1.84 25.95
N LYS A 47 -64.11 -2.79 25.44
CA LYS A 47 -63.59 -3.97 24.73
C LYS A 47 -62.77 -3.58 23.50
N ASN A 48 -63.27 -2.64 22.70
CA ASN A 48 -62.57 -2.16 21.51
C ASN A 48 -61.25 -1.47 21.87
N LYS A 49 -61.25 -0.55 22.85
CA LYS A 49 -60.02 0.09 23.36
C LYS A 49 -59.01 -0.92 23.89
N THR A 50 -59.48 -1.95 24.60
CA THR A 50 -58.63 -3.02 25.13
C THR A 50 -57.99 -3.83 24.00
N ARG A 51 -58.75 -4.12 22.95
CA ARG A 51 -58.25 -4.83 21.76
C ARG A 51 -57.20 -4.03 21.00
N GLU A 52 -57.40 -2.71 20.87
CA GLU A 52 -56.41 -1.81 20.27
C GLU A 52 -55.12 -1.74 21.09
N LYS A 53 -55.24 -1.55 22.42
CA LYS A 53 -54.08 -1.58 23.32
C LYS A 53 -53.30 -2.88 23.22
N LYS A 54 -53.99 -4.03 23.15
CA LYS A 54 -53.35 -5.34 22.97
C LYS A 54 -52.59 -5.45 21.65
N LYS A 55 -53.12 -4.91 20.55
CA LYS A 55 -52.40 -4.85 19.27
C LYS A 55 -51.15 -3.97 19.37
N SER A 56 -51.24 -2.82 20.03
CA SER A 56 -50.08 -1.93 20.22
C SER A 56 -48.99 -2.57 21.08
N ILE A 57 -49.37 -3.27 22.17
CA ILE A 57 -48.42 -4.01 23.01
C ILE A 57 -47.65 -5.04 22.18
N ASN A 58 -48.35 -5.84 21.36
CA ASN A 58 -47.69 -6.83 20.52
C ASN A 58 -46.70 -6.21 19.53
N ARG A 59 -47.03 -5.05 18.93
CA ARG A 59 -46.11 -4.33 18.04
C ARG A 59 -44.85 -3.88 18.77
N ILE A 60 -45.03 -3.27 19.94
CA ILE A 60 -43.91 -2.82 20.78
C ILE A 60 -43.03 -4.01 21.18
N SER A 61 -43.60 -5.16 21.53
CA SER A 61 -42.83 -6.37 21.83
C SER A 61 -41.97 -6.84 20.65
N TYR A 62 -42.51 -6.84 19.43
CA TYR A 62 -41.71 -7.18 18.25
C TYR A 62 -40.58 -6.18 17.98
N GLU A 63 -40.83 -4.89 18.17
CA GLU A 63 -39.79 -3.86 18.03
C GLU A 63 -38.68 -4.02 19.09
N ILE A 64 -39.04 -4.37 20.33
CA ILE A 64 -38.08 -4.65 21.40
C ILE A 64 -37.22 -5.87 21.05
N GLU A 65 -37.83 -6.95 20.55
CA GLU A 65 -37.09 -8.14 20.11
C GLU A 65 -36.11 -7.81 18.98
N ALA A 66 -36.57 -7.08 17.96
CA ALA A 66 -35.72 -6.66 16.84
C ALA A 66 -34.53 -5.79 17.31
N ASN A 67 -34.79 -4.82 18.21
CA ASN A 67 -33.73 -3.98 18.77
C ASN A 67 -32.75 -4.78 19.62
N THR A 68 -33.20 -5.83 20.31
CA THR A 68 -32.33 -6.69 21.12
C THR A 68 -31.35 -7.46 20.24
N VAL A 69 -31.79 -7.95 19.09
CA VAL A 69 -30.92 -8.59 18.09
C VAL A 69 -29.88 -7.59 17.58
N LEU A 70 -30.30 -6.40 17.14
CA LEU A 70 -29.41 -5.34 16.67
C LEU A 70 -28.34 -4.95 17.70
N VAL A 71 -28.71 -4.83 18.98
CA VAL A 71 -27.75 -4.53 20.06
C VAL A 71 -26.72 -5.63 20.22
N THR A 72 -27.13 -6.89 20.02
CA THR A 72 -26.23 -8.04 20.13
C THR A 72 -25.24 -8.06 18.97
N GLU A 73 -25.70 -7.83 17.75
CA GLU A 73 -24.85 -7.73 16.56
C GLU A 73 -23.83 -6.58 16.68
N LEU A 74 -24.28 -5.40 17.13
CA LEU A 74 -23.38 -4.27 17.36
C LEU A 74 -22.34 -4.54 18.42
N LYS A 75 -22.70 -5.29 19.47
CA LYS A 75 -21.77 -5.67 20.54
C LYS A 75 -20.71 -6.65 20.04
N GLU A 76 -21.09 -7.62 19.22
CA GLU A 76 -20.14 -8.55 18.59
C GLU A 76 -19.18 -7.80 17.64
N SER A 77 -19.72 -6.90 16.81
CA SER A 77 -18.92 -6.08 15.90
C SER A 77 -17.92 -5.18 16.66
N ALA A 78 -18.35 -4.55 17.76
CA ALA A 78 -17.46 -3.74 18.59
C ALA A 78 -16.32 -4.57 19.19
N LEU A 79 -16.62 -5.79 19.67
CA LEU A 79 -15.63 -6.68 20.27
C LEU A 79 -14.61 -7.21 19.24
N GLU A 80 -15.03 -7.38 17.99
CA GLU A 80 -14.12 -7.74 16.91
C GLU A 80 -13.18 -6.58 16.52
N GLU A 81 -13.67 -5.35 16.49
CA GLU A 81 -12.83 -4.16 16.29
C GLU A 81 -11.86 -3.92 17.46
N GLU A 82 -12.27 -4.15 18.70
CA GLU A 82 -11.37 -4.10 19.87
C GLU A 82 -10.22 -5.10 19.75
N LYS A 83 -10.49 -6.33 19.31
CA LYS A 83 -9.43 -7.34 19.07
C LYS A 83 -8.45 -6.89 17.99
N LYS A 84 -8.92 -6.30 16.90
CA LYS A 84 -8.04 -5.73 15.86
C LYS A 84 -7.19 -4.60 16.44
N LEU A 85 -7.77 -3.76 17.29
CA LEU A 85 -7.05 -2.68 17.97
C LEU A 85 -5.88 -3.20 18.82
N ASP A 86 -6.07 -4.33 19.51
CA ASP A 86 -5.04 -5.00 20.31
C ASP A 86 -3.91 -5.64 19.47
N GLU A 87 -4.16 -5.93 18.19
CA GLU A 87 -3.16 -6.52 17.29
C GLU A 87 -2.24 -5.49 16.65
N TYR A 88 -2.72 -4.26 16.38
CA TYR A 88 -1.92 -3.23 15.73
C TYR A 88 -0.60 -2.89 16.43
N PRO A 89 -0.51 -2.78 17.78
CA PRO A 89 0.76 -2.54 18.46
C PRO A 89 1.82 -3.61 18.16
N LYS A 90 1.43 -4.89 18.09
CA LYS A 90 2.35 -5.99 17.77
C LYS A 90 2.86 -5.88 16.34
N LEU A 91 1.99 -5.50 15.41
CA LEU A 91 2.37 -5.28 14.03
C LEU A 91 3.33 -4.09 13.89
N ILE A 92 3.10 -3.01 14.64
CA ILE A 92 3.99 -1.84 14.69
C ILE A 92 5.37 -2.25 15.22
N ASP A 93 5.43 -3.04 16.29
CA ASP A 93 6.69 -3.52 16.86
C ASP A 93 7.48 -4.38 15.87
N GLU A 94 6.82 -5.29 15.16
CA GLU A 94 7.44 -6.12 14.13
C GLU A 94 7.98 -5.26 12.96
N VAL A 95 7.19 -4.32 12.47
CA VAL A 95 7.63 -3.40 11.40
C VAL A 95 8.84 -2.58 11.86
N ASN A 96 8.83 -2.06 13.08
CA ASN A 96 9.96 -1.31 13.65
C ASN A 96 11.21 -2.18 13.81
N TYR A 97 11.05 -3.45 14.17
CA TYR A 97 12.16 -4.40 14.25
C TYR A 97 12.80 -4.63 12.87
N GLN A 98 11.99 -4.90 11.84
CA GLN A 98 12.47 -5.08 10.48
C GLN A 98 13.15 -3.82 9.93
N LEU A 99 12.58 -2.65 10.19
CA LEU A 99 13.16 -1.36 9.80
C LEU A 99 14.56 -1.16 10.41
N ASN A 100 14.73 -1.51 11.68
CA ASN A 100 16.01 -1.44 12.37
C ASN A 100 17.07 -2.38 11.78
N LEU A 101 16.68 -3.59 11.35
CA LEU A 101 17.58 -4.50 10.66
C LEU A 101 18.04 -3.93 9.31
N ILE A 102 17.11 -3.36 8.55
CA ILE A 102 17.41 -2.71 7.26
C ILE A 102 18.40 -1.55 7.46
N PHE A 103 18.20 -0.70 8.47
CA PHE A 103 19.13 0.40 8.76
C PHE A 103 20.54 -0.08 9.10
N LYS A 104 20.66 -1.12 9.94
CA LYS A 104 21.97 -1.71 10.27
C LYS A 104 22.69 -2.26 9.03
N ASN A 105 21.96 -2.95 8.15
CA ASN A 105 22.51 -3.48 6.91
C ASN A 105 22.93 -2.38 5.93
N PHE A 106 22.15 -1.31 5.85
CA PHE A 106 22.46 -0.15 5.02
C PHE A 106 23.75 0.55 5.49
N ASP A 107 23.91 0.76 6.80
CA ASP A 107 25.12 1.37 7.35
C ASP A 107 26.36 0.50 7.12
N ALA A 108 26.24 -0.82 7.29
CA ALA A 108 27.32 -1.76 7.00
C ALA A 108 27.75 -1.70 5.51
N SER A 109 26.78 -1.75 4.60
CA SER A 109 27.03 -1.66 3.15
C SER A 109 27.66 -0.33 2.76
N LYS A 110 27.25 0.77 3.40
CA LYS A 110 27.82 2.10 3.18
C LYS A 110 29.28 2.20 3.63
N GLN A 111 29.62 1.54 4.74
CA GLN A 111 31.02 1.46 5.21
C GLN A 111 31.86 0.62 4.25
N GLU A 112 31.36 -0.53 3.83
CA GLU A 112 32.04 -1.40 2.86
C GLU A 112 32.32 -0.66 1.54
N TYR A 113 31.32 0.03 0.99
CA TYR A 113 31.49 0.83 -0.22
C TYR A 113 32.60 1.88 -0.07
N LYS A 114 32.66 2.60 1.06
CA LYS A 114 33.72 3.58 1.31
C LYS A 114 35.09 2.91 1.32
N THR A 115 35.23 1.76 1.97
CA THR A 115 36.50 1.02 2.04
C THR A 115 36.94 0.51 0.68
N VAL A 116 36.03 -0.11 -0.09
CA VAL A 116 36.30 -0.60 -1.44
C VAL A 116 36.66 0.56 -2.37
N LYS A 117 35.95 1.69 -2.29
CA LYS A 117 36.25 2.89 -3.07
C LYS A 117 37.64 3.43 -2.73
N LEU A 118 37.98 3.58 -1.45
CA LEU A 118 39.31 4.04 -1.02
C LEU A 118 40.42 3.12 -1.53
N HIS A 119 40.21 1.80 -1.48
CA HIS A 119 41.18 0.84 -1.99
C HIS A 119 41.34 0.94 -3.52
N ARG A 120 40.22 1.05 -4.24
CA ARG A 120 40.22 1.25 -5.69
C ARG A 120 40.94 2.55 -6.08
N ASP A 121 40.63 3.65 -5.41
CA ASP A 121 41.23 4.96 -5.65
C ASP A 121 42.74 4.91 -5.36
N HIS A 122 43.15 4.21 -4.29
CA HIS A 122 44.56 4.01 -3.97
C HIS A 122 45.29 3.21 -5.06
N ILE A 123 44.73 2.08 -5.49
CA ILE A 123 45.30 1.25 -6.58
C ILE A 123 45.40 2.08 -7.86
N GLN A 124 44.35 2.80 -8.23
CA GLN A 124 44.34 3.65 -9.42
C GLN A 124 45.45 4.69 -9.36
N ASN A 125 45.60 5.40 -8.24
CA ASN A 125 46.64 6.41 -8.07
C ASN A 125 48.06 5.83 -8.16
N GLU A 126 48.30 4.67 -7.56
CA GLU A 126 49.60 4.00 -7.64
C GLU A 126 49.94 3.55 -9.07
N TRP A 127 48.96 3.03 -9.82
CA TRP A 127 49.16 2.68 -11.22
C TRP A 127 49.38 3.91 -12.10
N THR A 128 48.63 4.99 -11.90
CA THR A 128 48.83 6.25 -12.63
C THR A 128 50.25 6.77 -12.45
N LYS A 129 50.78 6.81 -11.20
CA LYS A 129 52.17 7.24 -10.94
C LYS A 129 53.20 6.33 -11.62
N LYS A 130 52.98 5.01 -11.60
CA LYS A 130 53.88 4.04 -12.23
C LYS A 130 53.88 4.20 -13.75
N LEU A 131 52.70 4.35 -14.36
CA LEU A 131 52.55 4.60 -15.79
C LEU A 131 53.18 5.93 -16.20
N GLU A 132 52.97 7.00 -15.43
CA GLU A 132 53.61 8.30 -15.65
C GLU A 132 55.14 8.20 -15.58
N THR A 133 55.67 7.46 -14.59
CA THR A 133 57.11 7.21 -14.48
C THR A 133 57.65 6.46 -15.70
N LEU A 134 56.95 5.41 -16.15
CA LEU A 134 57.33 4.65 -17.35
C LEU A 134 57.29 5.51 -18.60
N TYR A 135 56.25 6.34 -18.75
CA TYR A 135 56.14 7.29 -19.86
C TYR A 135 57.29 8.29 -19.85
N ASN A 136 57.62 8.87 -18.70
CA ASN A 136 58.72 9.83 -18.58
C ASN A 136 60.09 9.21 -18.87
N LEU A 137 60.33 7.96 -18.45
CA LEU A 137 61.60 7.27 -18.67
C LEU A 137 61.76 6.74 -20.09
N LEU A 138 60.71 6.14 -20.64
CA LEU A 138 60.75 5.44 -21.92
C LEU A 138 60.24 6.28 -23.08
N GLY A 139 59.43 7.32 -22.83
CA GLY A 139 58.67 8.00 -23.87
C GLY A 139 57.74 7.02 -24.57
N PHE A 140 57.00 6.21 -23.81
CA PHE A 140 56.19 5.10 -24.31
C PHE A 140 54.88 5.01 -23.54
N GLU A 141 53.77 4.91 -24.26
CA GLU A 141 52.44 4.74 -23.70
C GLU A 141 51.61 3.78 -24.57
N ILE A 142 50.72 3.01 -23.93
CA ILE A 142 49.70 2.21 -24.60
C ILE A 142 48.34 2.76 -24.19
N ILE A 143 47.55 3.17 -25.18
CA ILE A 143 46.22 3.74 -25.01
C ILE A 143 45.21 2.78 -25.63
N LEU A 144 44.13 2.50 -24.90
CA LEU A 144 43.00 1.70 -25.40
C LEU A 144 41.86 2.65 -25.76
N GLU A 145 41.50 2.71 -27.04
CA GLU A 145 40.47 3.62 -27.58
C GLU A 145 39.64 2.87 -28.62
N ASP A 146 38.31 2.79 -28.46
CA ASP A 146 37.37 2.21 -29.42
C ASP A 146 37.79 0.87 -30.03
N ASN A 147 38.16 -0.11 -29.17
CA ASN A 147 38.68 -1.44 -29.54
C ASN A 147 40.04 -1.43 -30.27
N LYS A 148 40.74 -0.29 -30.32
CA LYS A 148 42.11 -0.16 -30.83
C LYS A 148 43.09 -0.09 -29.68
N ILE A 149 44.25 -0.70 -29.91
CA ILE A 149 45.46 -0.52 -29.11
C ILE A 149 46.32 0.50 -29.85
N ILE A 150 46.46 1.68 -29.27
CA ILE A 150 47.31 2.76 -29.77
C ILE A 150 48.62 2.72 -28.99
N ILE A 151 49.71 2.48 -29.69
CA ILE A 151 51.06 2.46 -29.16
C ILE A 151 51.71 3.79 -29.50
N GLU A 152 51.96 4.61 -28.49
CA GLU A 152 52.54 5.94 -28.64
C GLU A 152 54.00 5.96 -28.17
N PHE A 153 54.85 6.59 -28.97
CA PHE A 153 56.23 6.88 -28.63
C PHE A 153 56.50 8.39 -28.67
N SER A 154 57.26 8.87 -27.71
CA SER A 154 57.89 10.19 -27.66
C SER A 154 59.40 10.03 -27.48
N ASN A 155 60.16 11.13 -27.46
CA ASN A 155 61.62 11.11 -27.38
C ASN A 155 62.28 10.27 -28.51
N ILE A 156 61.72 10.34 -29.71
CA ILE A 156 62.25 9.66 -30.91
C ILE A 156 63.20 10.60 -31.66
N GLN A 157 62.77 11.84 -31.94
CA GLN A 157 63.60 12.89 -32.53
C GLN A 157 64.27 13.70 -31.43
N ILE A 158 65.61 13.84 -31.46
CA ILE A 158 66.34 14.65 -30.48
C ILE A 158 65.98 16.14 -30.61
N ALA A 159 65.74 16.60 -31.84
CA ALA A 159 65.38 17.98 -32.12
C ALA A 159 63.96 18.36 -31.64
N ASP A 160 63.04 17.40 -31.59
CA ASP A 160 61.69 17.58 -31.06
C ASP A 160 61.26 16.36 -30.21
N PRO A 161 61.67 16.32 -28.93
CA PRO A 161 61.38 15.20 -28.04
C PRO A 161 59.89 15.04 -27.73
N LYS A 162 59.09 16.11 -27.88
CA LYS A 162 57.64 16.10 -27.59
C LYS A 162 56.81 15.56 -28.74
N LYS A 163 57.39 15.41 -29.94
CA LYS A 163 56.70 14.85 -31.09
C LYS A 163 56.28 13.40 -30.82
N LYS A 164 55.01 13.12 -31.04
CA LYS A 164 54.37 11.82 -30.82
C LYS A 164 54.38 10.99 -32.11
N TYR A 165 54.73 9.72 -31.98
CA TYR A 165 54.75 8.71 -33.04
C TYR A 165 53.78 7.62 -32.62
N ARG A 166 52.81 7.30 -33.47
CA ARG A 166 51.70 6.42 -33.10
C ARG A 166 51.62 5.24 -34.05
N ALA A 167 51.37 4.06 -33.50
CA ALA A 167 50.98 2.87 -34.24
C ALA A 167 49.68 2.34 -33.64
N SER A 168 48.68 2.11 -34.48
CA SER A 168 47.37 1.63 -34.05
C SER A 168 47.14 0.24 -34.61
N ILE A 169 46.73 -0.68 -33.74
CA ILE A 169 46.34 -2.05 -34.09
C ILE A 169 44.97 -2.37 -33.47
N THR A 170 44.20 -3.23 -34.09
CA THR A 170 42.97 -3.80 -33.54
C THR A 170 43.17 -5.28 -33.27
N LEU A 171 42.32 -5.85 -32.40
CA LEU A 171 42.30 -7.30 -32.15
C LEU A 171 40.93 -7.84 -32.57
N HIS A 172 40.90 -8.64 -33.62
CA HIS A 172 39.69 -9.30 -34.13
C HIS A 172 39.91 -10.81 -34.15
N ASP A 173 39.01 -11.57 -33.50
CA ASP A 173 39.05 -13.03 -33.41
C ASP A 173 40.42 -13.61 -32.96
N GLY A 174 41.08 -12.92 -32.04
CA GLY A 174 42.39 -13.32 -31.51
C GLY A 174 43.59 -13.00 -32.42
N MET A 175 43.36 -12.31 -33.54
CA MET A 175 44.40 -11.88 -34.49
C MET A 175 44.52 -10.36 -34.48
N TYR A 176 45.76 -9.87 -34.45
CA TYR A 176 46.05 -8.45 -34.55
C TYR A 176 45.94 -7.98 -36.00
N GLU A 177 45.30 -6.84 -36.20
CA GLU A 177 45.17 -6.18 -37.51
C GLU A 177 45.85 -4.81 -37.48
N ALA A 178 46.57 -4.50 -38.56
CA ALA A 178 47.24 -3.22 -38.73
C ALA A 178 46.21 -2.15 -39.09
N VAL A 179 46.07 -1.10 -38.28
CA VAL A 179 45.18 0.03 -38.59
C VAL A 179 45.97 1.12 -39.31
N GLU A 180 46.91 1.75 -38.60
CA GLU A 180 47.71 2.84 -39.16
C GLU A 180 48.96 3.13 -38.34
N THR A 181 49.87 3.90 -38.93
CA THR A 181 51.04 4.47 -38.24
C THR A 181 51.19 5.93 -38.64
N ILE A 182 51.51 6.79 -37.68
CA ILE A 182 51.75 8.22 -37.86
C ILE A 182 53.12 8.54 -37.26
N PRO A 183 54.15 8.89 -38.07
CA PRO A 183 54.21 8.84 -39.54
C PRO A 183 54.11 7.41 -40.14
N ARG A 184 53.85 7.29 -41.44
CA ARG A 184 53.64 5.98 -42.09
C ARG A 184 54.91 5.13 -42.13
N ILE A 185 54.85 3.89 -41.63
CA ILE A 185 55.90 2.87 -41.76
C ILE A 185 55.50 1.85 -42.82
N ASN A 186 56.32 1.68 -43.87
CA ASN A 186 56.01 0.75 -44.99
C ASN A 186 55.98 -0.73 -44.57
N LYS A 187 56.76 -1.12 -43.55
CA LYS A 187 56.86 -2.51 -43.06
C LYS A 187 55.89 -2.81 -41.90
N PHE A 188 54.92 -1.94 -41.64
CA PHE A 188 54.06 -2.07 -40.45
C PHE A 188 53.23 -3.35 -40.46
N GLU A 189 52.63 -3.70 -41.61
CA GLU A 189 51.86 -4.94 -41.77
C GLU A 189 52.72 -6.19 -41.55
N ASP A 190 53.99 -6.18 -41.98
CA ASP A 190 54.92 -7.28 -41.73
C ASP A 190 55.18 -7.48 -40.23
N TYR A 191 55.28 -6.39 -39.46
CA TYR A 191 55.45 -6.45 -38.02
C TYR A 191 54.22 -7.01 -37.32
N VAL A 192 53.02 -6.62 -37.75
CA VAL A 192 51.75 -7.18 -37.22
C VAL A 192 51.59 -8.65 -37.59
N ASN A 193 51.95 -9.04 -38.82
CA ASN A 193 52.02 -10.45 -39.23
C ASN A 193 53.01 -11.25 -38.38
N GLY A 194 54.14 -10.64 -37.99
CA GLY A 194 55.08 -11.20 -37.03
C GLY A 194 54.44 -11.44 -35.66
N LEU A 195 53.70 -10.46 -35.15
CA LEU A 195 52.97 -10.55 -33.87
C LEU A 195 52.00 -11.73 -33.85
N ASN A 196 51.23 -11.91 -34.92
CA ASN A 196 50.32 -13.05 -35.10
C ASN A 196 51.02 -14.41 -35.24
N ARG A 197 52.30 -14.43 -35.62
CA ARG A 197 53.13 -15.65 -35.74
C ARG A 197 53.93 -15.95 -34.46
N GLY A 198 53.66 -15.25 -33.36
CA GLY A 198 54.31 -15.47 -32.07
C GLY A 198 55.52 -14.58 -31.79
N LEU A 199 55.73 -13.50 -32.56
CA LEU A 199 56.68 -12.46 -32.18
C LEU A 199 56.23 -11.85 -30.83
N PRO A 200 57.12 -11.72 -29.83
CA PRO A 200 56.75 -11.07 -28.57
C PRO A 200 56.32 -9.62 -28.78
N PHE A 201 55.29 -9.18 -28.06
CA PHE A 201 54.76 -7.81 -28.14
C PHE A 201 55.83 -6.75 -27.81
N THR A 202 56.74 -7.06 -26.87
CA THR A 202 57.88 -6.18 -26.55
C THR A 202 58.81 -6.00 -27.74
N THR A 203 59.13 -7.08 -28.46
CA THR A 203 59.96 -7.03 -29.67
C THR A 203 59.27 -6.25 -30.78
N PHE A 204 57.96 -6.44 -30.96
CA PHE A 204 57.14 -5.65 -31.88
C PHE A 204 57.24 -4.14 -31.58
N CYS A 205 57.04 -3.72 -30.32
CA CYS A 205 57.20 -2.32 -29.91
C CYS A 205 58.62 -1.78 -30.19
N CYS A 206 59.67 -2.58 -29.94
CA CYS A 206 61.04 -2.19 -30.25
C CYS A 206 61.28 -2.01 -31.76
N LEU A 207 60.70 -2.86 -32.61
CA LEU A 207 60.78 -2.74 -34.06
C LEU A 207 60.09 -1.47 -34.53
N LEU A 208 58.87 -1.19 -34.06
CA LEU A 208 58.15 0.05 -34.35
C LEU A 208 58.98 1.28 -33.99
N ARG A 209 59.54 1.30 -32.78
CA ARG A 209 60.38 2.41 -32.31
C ARG A 209 61.60 2.63 -33.19
N LYS A 210 62.27 1.55 -33.62
CA LYS A 210 63.42 1.62 -34.52
C LYS A 210 63.02 2.18 -35.89
N SER A 211 61.92 1.70 -36.45
CA SER A 211 61.41 2.20 -37.73
C SER A 211 61.04 3.68 -37.66
N PHE A 212 60.39 4.15 -36.60
CA PHE A 212 60.13 5.58 -36.41
C PHE A 212 61.40 6.43 -36.30
N LYS A 213 62.49 5.86 -35.76
CA LYS A 213 63.80 6.53 -35.69
C LYS A 213 64.50 6.57 -37.05
N GLU A 214 64.35 5.54 -37.88
CA GLU A 214 64.92 5.45 -39.23
C GLU A 214 64.19 6.34 -40.27
N LEU A 215 62.98 6.82 -39.94
CA LEU A 215 62.21 7.77 -40.75
C LEU A 215 62.66 9.25 -40.58
N GLN A 216 63.69 9.49 -39.77
CA GLN A 216 64.30 10.82 -39.55
C GLN A 216 65.42 11.07 -40.55
#